data_AF-A0A7X8QVL4-F1
#
_entry.id   AF-A0A7X8QVL4-F1
#
_cell.length_a   1.000
_cell.length_b   1.000
_cell.length_c   1.000
_cell.angle_alpha   90.00
_cell.angle_beta   90.00
_cell.angle_gamma   90.00
#
_symmetry.space_group_name_H-M   'P 1'
#
loop_
_entity.id
_entity.type
_entity.pdbx_description
1 polymer ?
#
loop_
_entity_poly.entity_id
_entity_poly.type
_entity_poly.pdbx_seq_one_letter_code
_entity_poly.pdbx_strand_id
1 'polypeptide(L)' 'MSKNLVARCLLCGKTYDVKEDHKDFKKMLEQNKELPTFVCDLCNYRVRHESEDKNKPQKPM' A
#
# COMPACT_ATOMS: atom_id res chain seq x y z
N MET A 1 -3.86 -13.14 21.09
CA MET A 1 -4.79 -13.17 19.94
C MET A 1 -4.17 -12.29 18.88
N SER A 2 -3.54 -12.86 17.85
CA SER A 2 -2.97 -12.06 16.74
C SER A 2 -4.12 -11.44 15.97
N LYS A 3 -4.17 -10.10 15.88
CA LYS A 3 -5.19 -9.42 15.09
C LYS A 3 -4.69 -9.28 13.65
N ASN A 4 -5.39 -9.98 12.76
CA ASN A 4 -5.15 -9.98 11.33
C ASN A 4 -6.38 -9.40 10.64
N LEU A 5 -6.16 -8.55 9.66
CA LEU A 5 -7.23 -7.86 8.93
C LEU A 5 -7.04 -8.09 7.43
N VAL A 6 -8.09 -8.57 6.78
CA VAL A 6 -8.09 -8.76 5.34
C VAL A 6 -8.36 -7.43 4.67
N ALA A 7 -7.41 -6.97 3.85
CA ALA A 7 -7.52 -5.72 3.12
C ALA A 7 -7.24 -5.91 1.64
N ARG A 8 -7.80 -5.03 0.80
CA ARG A 8 -7.65 -5.09 -0.65
C ARG A 8 -6.67 -4.04 -1.16
N CYS A 9 -5.71 -4.45 -1.97
CA CYS A 9 -4.80 -3.56 -2.65
C CYS A 9 -5.52 -2.73 -3.72
N LEU A 10 -5.41 -1.40 -3.66
CA LEU A 10 -6.06 -0.49 -4.61
C LEU A 10 -5.40 -0.52 -6.00
N LEU A 11 -4.09 -0.75 -6.06
CA LEU A 11 -3.35 -0.81 -7.33
C LEU A 11 -3.42 -2.18 -8.01
N CYS A 12 -3.41 -3.24 -7.21
CA CYS A 12 -3.25 -4.60 -7.68
C CYS A 12 -4.50 -5.47 -7.52
N GLY A 13 -5.54 -4.96 -6.85
CA GLY A 13 -6.84 -5.63 -6.68
C GLY A 13 -6.84 -6.89 -5.80
N LYS A 14 -5.66 -7.38 -5.41
CA LYS A 14 -5.49 -8.57 -4.55
C LYS A 14 -5.82 -8.27 -3.10
N THR A 15 -6.40 -9.26 -2.43
CA THR A 15 -6.59 -9.26 -0.98
C THR A 15 -5.33 -9.75 -0.29
N TYR A 16 -5.01 -9.13 0.84
CA TYR A 16 -3.85 -9.42 1.67
C TYR A 16 -4.28 -9.49 3.13
N ASP A 17 -3.63 -10.39 3.86
CA ASP A 17 -3.77 -10.49 5.31
C ASP A 17 -2.77 -9.52 5.96
N VAL A 18 -3.29 -8.41 6.48
CA VAL A 18 -2.50 -7.34 7.09
C VAL A 18 -2.48 -7.56 8.60
N LYS A 19 -1.28 -7.74 9.15
CA LYS A 19 -1.07 -7.87 10.59
C LYS A 19 -1.15 -6.52 11.29
N GLU A 20 -1.43 -6.53 12.58
CA GLU A 20 -1.47 -5.33 13.44
C GLU A 20 -0.20 -4.48 13.43
N ASP A 21 0.96 -5.08 13.15
CA ASP A 21 2.26 -4.39 13.05
C ASP A 21 2.39 -3.51 11.79
N HIS A 22 1.50 -3.68 10.81
CA HIS A 22 1.57 -2.92 9.57
C HIS A 22 1.16 -1.46 9.80
N LYS A 23 1.95 -0.50 9.28
CA LYS A 23 1.69 0.94 9.44
C LYS A 23 0.29 1.36 9.00
N ASP A 24 -0.21 0.75 7.94
CA ASP A 24 -1.55 1.03 7.41
C ASP A 24 -2.67 0.26 8.13
N PHE A 25 -2.36 -0.67 9.04
CA PHE A 25 -3.38 -1.42 9.79
C PHE A 25 -4.32 -0.50 10.55
N LYS A 26 -3.77 0.51 11.24
CA LYS A 26 -4.57 1.49 11.99
C LYS A 26 -5.50 2.30 11.08
N LYS A 27 -5.05 2.67 9.88
CA LYS A 27 -5.87 3.35 8.87
C LYS A 27 -7.00 2.47 8.34
N MET A 28 -6.71 1.20 8.08
CA MET A 28 -7.71 0.23 7.62
C MET A 28 -8.76 -0.04 8.69
N LEU A 29 -8.35 -0.09 9.95
CA LEU A 29 -9.23 -0.29 11.10
C LEU A 29 -10.14 0.93 11.33
N GLU A 30 -9.61 2.14 11.12
CA GLU A 30 -10.38 3.40 11.22
C GLU A 30 -11.39 3.56 10.07
N GLN A 31 -11.12 2.99 8.89
CA GLN A 31 -12.04 3.04 7.75
C GLN A 31 -13.41 2.39 8.02
N ASN A 32 -13.55 1.54 9.06
CA ASN A 32 -14.81 0.88 9.42
C ASN A 32 -15.52 0.22 8.22
N LYS A 33 -14.74 -0.24 7.23
CA LYS A 33 -15.25 -0.95 6.06
C LYS A 33 -15.06 -2.44 6.25
N GLU A 34 -16.02 -3.20 5.77
CA GLU A 34 -15.99 -4.67 5.66
C GLU A 34 -14.78 -5.16 4.84
N LEU A 35 -14.35 -4.39 3.84
CA LEU A 35 -13.13 -4.60 3.08
C LEU A 35 -12.35 -3.28 2.94
N PRO A 36 -11.43 -2.97 3.87
CA PRO A 36 -10.61 -1.78 3.76
C PRO A 36 -9.63 -1.90 2.58
N THR A 37 -9.33 -0.76 1.98
CA THR A 37 -8.47 -0.69 0.81
C THR A 37 -7.15 -0.03 1.18
N PHE A 38 -6.04 -0.60 0.73
CA PHE A 38 -4.70 -0.10 1.01
C PHE A 38 -3.77 -0.27 -0.19
N VAL A 39 -2.53 0.19 -0.07
CA VAL A 39 -1.49 -0.05 -1.06
C VAL A 39 -0.50 -1.05 -0.48
N CYS A 40 -0.35 -2.22 -1.09
CA CYS A 40 0.62 -3.21 -0.62
C CYS A 40 2.06 -2.73 -0.82
N ASP A 41 3.01 -3.26 -0.05
CA ASP A 41 4.43 -2.91 -0.13
C ASP A 41 4.99 -3.01 -1.56
N LEU A 42 4.60 -4.03 -2.31
CA LEU A 42 5.04 -4.21 -3.69
C LEU A 42 4.60 -3.04 -4.59
N CYS A 43 3.33 -2.65 -4.48
CA CYS A 43 2.80 -1.51 -5.24
C CYS A 43 3.38 -0.19 -4.74
N ASN A 44 3.61 -0.05 -3.43
CA ASN A 44 4.23 1.13 -2.84
C ASN A 44 5.66 1.32 -3.36
N TYR A 45 6.46 0.25 -3.34
CA TYR A 45 7.81 0.24 -3.86
C TYR A 45 7.85 0.55 -5.35
N ARG A 46 6.96 -0.07 -6.13
CA ARG A 46 6.84 0.18 -7.57
C ARG A 46 6.53 1.65 -7.86
N VAL A 47 5.51 2.22 -7.20
CA VAL A 47 5.13 3.62 -7.41
C VAL A 47 6.29 4.56 -7.04
N ARG A 48 6.97 4.31 -5.90
CA ARG A 48 8.16 5.08 -5.51
C ARG A 48 9.26 5.02 -6.56
N HIS A 49 9.59 3.82 -7.04
CA HIS A 49 10.61 3.64 -8.06
C HIS A 49 10.24 4.36 -9.37
N GLU A 50 8.98 4.27 -9.81
CA GLU A 50 8.50 4.99 -11.00
C GLU A 50 8.53 6.52 -10.82
N SER A 51 8.27 7.03 -9.61
CA SER A 51 8.37 8.47 -9.31
C SER A 51 9.82 8.96 -9.33
N GLU A 52 10.73 8.20 -8.74
CA GLU A 52 12.16 8.53 -8.68
C GLU A 52 12.79 8.54 -10.09
N ASP A 53 12.46 7.55 -10.91
CA ASP A 53 12.92 7.46 -12.30
C ASP A 53 12.45 8.66 -13.14
N LYS A 54 11.18 9.05 -12.98
CA LYS A 54 10.60 10.23 -13.66
C LYS A 54 11.14 11.56 -13.15
N ASN A 55 11.61 11.62 -11.90
CA ASN A 55 12.17 12.84 -11.33
C ASN A 55 13.64 13.04 -11.71
N LYS A 56 14.27 12.06 -12.37
CA LYS A 56 15.65 12.21 -12.80
C LYS A 56 15.75 13.41 -13.75
N PRO A 57 16.51 14.47 -13.39
CA PRO A 57 16.62 15.64 -14.24
C PRO A 57 17.16 15.21 -15.59
N GLN A 58 16.36 15.38 -16.65
CA GLN A 58 16.87 15.26 -18.01
C GLN A 58 17.96 16.32 -18.14
N LYS A 59 19.20 15.88 -18.30
CA LYS A 59 20.30 16.80 -18.57
C LYS A 59 19.91 17.60 -19.82
N PRO A 60 19.89 18.94 -19.76
CA PRO A 60 19.78 19.74 -20.97
C PRO A 60 20.95 19.34 -21.89
N MET A 61 20.63 19.03 -23.15
CA MET A 61 21.63 18.76 -24.20
C MET A 61 22.44 20.02 -24.49
#